data_AF-A0A5E7PTV9-F1
#
_entry.id   AF-A0A5E7PTV9-F1
#
_cell.length_a   1.000
_cell.length_b   1.000
_cell.length_c   1.000
_cell.angle_alpha   90.00
_cell.angle_beta   90.00
_cell.angle_gamma   90.00
#
_symmetry.space_group_name_H-M   'P 1'
#
loop_
_entity.id
_entity.type
_entity.pdbx_description
1 polymer ?
#
loop_
_entity_poly.entity_id
_entity_poly.type
_entity_poly.pdbx_seq_one_letter_code
_entity_poly.pdbx_strand_id
1 'polypeptide(L)'
;MGNFNEELVKAGILIDADGLHPSSKGARVRFSGDKRTVIDGPFIETKELVAGYWIWEVKSKEEAIEWVKRCPNPMPGDSEIEIRQIFSAEDFGAEFTPEARAQEERVREQAKKNS
;
A
#
# COMPACT_ATOMS: atom_id res chain seq x y z
N MET A 1 0.72 13.44 -11.95
CA MET A 1 1.39 12.36 -11.19
C MET A 1 2.84 12.12 -11.61
N GLY A 2 3.16 11.94 -12.90
CA GLY A 2 4.55 11.68 -13.35
C GLY A 2 5.63 12.58 -12.72
N ASN A 3 5.50 13.90 -12.86
CA ASN A 3 6.46 14.86 -12.28
C ASN A 3 6.57 14.75 -10.75
N PHE A 4 5.45 14.53 -10.06
CA PHE A 4 5.45 14.37 -8.61
C PHE A 4 6.21 13.11 -8.20
N ASN A 5 6.00 11.98 -8.90
CA ASN A 5 6.77 10.76 -8.67
C ASN A 5 8.27 10.97 -8.89
N GLU A 6 8.67 11.72 -9.91
CA GLU A 6 10.09 12.07 -10.11
C GLU A 6 10.68 12.86 -8.94
N GLU A 7 9.91 13.78 -8.34
CA GLU A 7 10.36 14.51 -7.15
C GLU A 7 10.54 13.58 -5.95
N LEU A 8 9.62 12.64 -5.74
CA LEU A 8 9.71 11.64 -4.67
C LEU A 8 10.93 10.72 -4.84
N VAL A 9 11.22 10.30 -6.09
CA VAL A 9 12.42 9.51 -6.42
C VAL A 9 13.69 10.34 -6.18
N LYS A 10 13.74 11.59 -6.64
CA LYS A 10 14.89 12.48 -6.42
C LYS A 10 15.15 12.74 -4.94
N ALA A 11 14.10 12.77 -4.12
CA ALA A 11 14.19 12.88 -2.68
C ALA A 11 14.59 11.57 -1.98
N GLY A 12 14.61 10.45 -2.70
CA GLY A 12 14.98 9.13 -2.16
C GLY A 12 13.92 8.51 -1.25
N ILE A 13 12.66 8.97 -1.31
CA ILE A 13 11.59 8.51 -0.43
C ILE A 13 10.63 7.51 -1.09
N LEU A 14 10.58 7.46 -2.42
CA LEU A 14 9.69 6.54 -3.14
C LEU A 14 10.24 5.12 -3.10
N ILE A 15 9.52 4.20 -2.45
CA ILE A 15 9.83 2.76 -2.47
C ILE A 15 9.09 2.07 -3.60
N ASP A 16 7.79 2.35 -3.75
CA ASP A 16 6.95 1.79 -4.79
C ASP A 16 5.73 2.70 -5.07
N ALA A 17 5.17 2.64 -6.26
CA ALA A 17 3.90 3.29 -6.58
C ALA A 17 3.30 2.77 -7.88
N ASP A 18 2.00 2.54 -7.86
CA ASP A 18 1.28 2.11 -9.05
C ASP A 18 -0.19 2.57 -9.06
N GLY A 19 -0.71 2.69 -10.27
CA GLY A 19 -2.15 2.84 -10.51
C GLY A 19 -2.83 1.49 -10.54
N LEU A 20 -4.04 1.41 -10.00
CA LEU A 20 -4.86 0.20 -10.01
C LEU A 20 -5.89 0.27 -11.13
N HIS A 21 -6.16 -0.87 -11.76
CA HIS A 21 -7.30 -0.98 -12.67
C HIS A 21 -8.63 -0.78 -11.92
N PRO A 22 -9.70 -0.36 -12.62
CA PRO A 22 -11.03 -0.24 -12.03
C PRO A 22 -11.44 -1.51 -11.31
N SER A 23 -12.11 -1.37 -10.15
CA SER A 23 -12.52 -2.50 -9.31
C SER A 23 -13.41 -3.52 -10.05
N SER A 24 -14.12 -3.10 -11.10
CA SER A 24 -14.89 -3.99 -11.99
C SER A 24 -14.03 -5.03 -12.73
N LYS A 25 -12.72 -4.85 -12.80
CA LYS A 25 -11.75 -5.82 -13.34
C LYS A 25 -11.06 -6.65 -12.24
N GLY A 26 -11.36 -6.39 -10.97
CA GLY A 26 -10.82 -7.12 -9.84
C GLY A 26 -11.69 -8.32 -9.45
N ALA A 27 -11.21 -9.07 -8.46
CA ALA A 27 -11.97 -10.13 -7.80
C ALA A 27 -11.71 -10.09 -6.29
N ARG A 28 -12.67 -10.58 -5.51
CA ARG A 28 -12.55 -10.75 -4.06
C ARG A 28 -12.64 -12.23 -3.72
N VAL A 29 -11.83 -12.67 -2.76
CA VAL A 29 -11.94 -14.03 -2.21
C VAL A 29 -12.55 -13.93 -0.82
N ARG A 30 -13.76 -14.46 -0.66
CA ARG A 30 -14.44 -14.55 0.64
C ARG A 30 -14.04 -15.84 1.34
N PHE A 31 -13.62 -15.69 2.60
CA PHE A 31 -13.25 -16.78 3.49
C PHE A 31 -14.41 -17.07 4.46
N SER A 32 -14.78 -18.35 4.60
CA SER A 32 -15.77 -18.82 5.58
C SER A 32 -15.32 -20.20 6.08
N GLY A 33 -14.62 -20.20 7.22
CA GLY A 33 -13.87 -21.37 7.66
C GLY A 33 -12.89 -21.83 6.58
N ASP A 34 -13.01 -23.10 6.17
CA ASP A 34 -12.21 -23.67 5.08
C ASP A 34 -12.75 -23.41 3.67
N LYS A 35 -13.87 -22.70 3.54
CA LYS A 35 -14.40 -22.33 2.23
C LYS A 35 -13.75 -21.04 1.73
N ARG A 36 -13.32 -21.07 0.46
CA ARG A 36 -12.80 -19.92 -0.29
C ARG A 36 -13.67 -19.72 -1.52
N THR A 37 -14.36 -18.58 -1.61
CA THR A 37 -15.31 -18.27 -2.70
C THR A 37 -14.82 -17.04 -3.45
N VAL A 38 -14.62 -17.17 -4.76
CA VAL A 38 -14.28 -16.04 -5.63
C VAL A 38 -15.55 -15.27 -6.00
N ILE A 39 -15.47 -13.94 -5.91
CA ILE A 39 -16.53 -13.01 -6.25
C ILE A 39 -15.91 -11.96 -7.18
N ASP A 40 -16.25 -12.02 -8.45
CA ASP A 40 -15.79 -11.03 -9.43
C ASP A 40 -16.34 -9.63 -9.10
N GLY A 41 -15.59 -8.62 -9.53
CA GLY A 41 -15.84 -7.22 -9.18
C GLY A 41 -17.17 -6.65 -9.69
N PRO A 42 -17.51 -5.42 -9.25
CA PRO A 42 -16.70 -4.53 -8.41
C PRO A 42 -16.74 -4.91 -6.92
N PHE A 43 -15.90 -4.25 -6.11
CA PHE A 43 -16.08 -4.22 -4.67
C PHE A 43 -17.43 -3.52 -4.36
N ILE A 44 -18.48 -4.31 -4.19
CA ILE A 44 -19.84 -3.83 -3.96
C ILE A 44 -19.90 -3.11 -2.60
N GLU A 45 -20.61 -1.98 -2.52
CA GLU A 45 -20.94 -1.17 -1.32
C GLU A 45 -19.90 -0.13 -0.84
N THR A 46 -18.88 0.23 -1.64
CA THR A 46 -18.02 1.37 -1.26
C THR A 46 -18.51 2.68 -1.86
N LYS A 47 -18.44 3.76 -1.09
CA LYS A 47 -18.64 5.12 -1.60
C LYS A 47 -17.44 5.60 -2.41
N GLU A 48 -16.27 5.04 -2.13
CA GLU A 48 -14.97 5.47 -2.67
C GLU A 48 -14.17 4.24 -3.11
N LEU A 49 -13.39 4.38 -4.18
CA LEU A 49 -12.55 3.33 -4.74
C LEU A 49 -11.10 3.77 -4.71
N VAL A 50 -10.21 2.85 -4.37
CA VAL A 50 -8.76 3.09 -4.40
C VAL A 50 -8.27 2.99 -5.85
N ALA A 51 -7.76 4.11 -6.37
CA ALA A 51 -7.29 4.22 -7.76
C ALA A 51 -5.80 3.90 -7.93
N GLY A 52 -5.05 3.82 -6.82
CA GLY A 52 -3.60 3.67 -6.83
C GLY A 52 -3.03 3.72 -5.42
N TYR A 53 -1.72 3.55 -5.31
CA TYR A 53 -1.00 3.67 -4.05
C TYR A 53 0.40 4.23 -4.26
N TRP A 54 0.98 4.71 -3.15
CA TRP A 54 2.41 4.89 -2.99
C TRP A 54 2.86 4.18 -1.71
N ILE A 55 4.09 3.66 -1.72
CA ILE A 55 4.84 3.24 -0.54
C ILE A 55 6.03 4.17 -0.41
N TRP A 56 6.12 4.88 0.71
CA TRP A 56 7.21 5.80 1.00
C TRP A 56 7.98 5.38 2.26
N GLU A 57 9.28 5.64 2.25
CA GLU A 57 10.13 5.64 3.44
C GLU A 57 10.35 7.09 3.86
N VAL A 58 9.79 7.47 5.01
CA VAL A 58 9.85 8.83 5.57
C VAL A 58 10.10 8.77 7.07
N LYS A 59 10.56 9.86 7.66
CA LYS A 59 10.93 9.91 9.09
C LYS A 59 9.72 9.98 10.01
N SER A 60 8.58 10.47 9.52
CA SER A 60 7.34 10.52 10.28
C SER A 60 6.09 10.65 9.41
N LYS A 61 4.92 10.44 10.03
CA LYS A 61 3.61 10.66 9.40
C LYS A 61 3.43 12.13 8.96
N GLU A 62 3.95 13.07 9.74
CA GLU A 62 3.89 14.50 9.44
C GLU A 62 4.70 14.82 8.18
N GLU A 63 5.87 14.21 8.00
CA GLU A 63 6.63 14.33 6.75
C GLU A 63 5.83 13.79 5.55
N ALA A 64 5.19 12.62 5.68
CA ALA A 64 4.30 12.11 4.64
C ALA A 64 3.15 13.07 4.32
N ILE A 65 2.52 13.68 5.33
CA ILE A 65 1.44 14.66 5.14
C ILE A 65 1.95 15.88 4.35
N GLU A 66 3.12 16.40 4.67
CA GLU A 66 3.71 17.53 3.94
C GLU A 66 4.05 17.19 2.49
N TRP A 67 4.47 15.96 2.22
CA TRP A 67 4.63 15.46 0.85
C TRP A 67 3.29 15.34 0.11
N VAL A 68 2.27 14.73 0.72
CA VAL A 68 0.94 14.60 0.12
C VAL A 68 0.32 15.95 -0.22
N LYS A 69 0.52 16.99 0.60
CA LYS A 69 0.03 18.35 0.30
C LYS A 69 0.60 18.95 -0.98
N ARG A 70 1.74 18.45 -1.48
CA ARG A 70 2.34 18.85 -2.77
C ARG A 70 1.81 18.03 -3.94
N CYS A 71 1.11 16.94 -3.68
CA CYS A 71 0.55 16.08 -4.71
C CYS A 71 -0.52 16.85 -5.51
N PRO A 72 -0.49 16.84 -6.85
CA PRO A 72 -1.62 17.32 -7.63
C PRO A 72 -2.86 16.47 -7.30
N ASN A 73 -4.06 17.06 -7.37
CA ASN A 73 -5.30 16.32 -7.14
C ASN A 73 -5.35 15.08 -8.08
N PRO A 74 -5.45 13.84 -7.54
CA PRO A 74 -5.45 12.61 -8.33
C PRO A 74 -6.69 12.47 -9.23
N MET A 75 -7.79 13.15 -8.90
CA MET A 75 -9.06 13.02 -9.60
C MET A 75 -9.53 14.38 -10.15
N PRO A 76 -10.40 14.40 -11.17
CA PRO A 76 -10.99 15.66 -11.67
C PRO A 76 -11.87 16.41 -10.66
N GLY A 77 -12.29 15.76 -9.57
CA GLY A 77 -13.14 16.34 -8.51
C GLY A 77 -12.53 16.14 -7.13
N ASP A 78 -13.37 16.24 -6.09
CA ASP A 78 -12.95 15.98 -4.71
C ASP A 78 -12.37 14.58 -4.59
N SER A 79 -11.23 14.48 -3.90
CA SER A 79 -10.52 13.23 -3.69
C SER A 79 -9.75 13.25 -2.38
N GLU A 80 -9.46 12.05 -1.89
CA GLU A 80 -8.75 11.84 -0.63
C GLU A 80 -7.55 10.90 -0.85
N ILE A 81 -6.50 11.12 -0.06
CA ILE A 81 -5.35 10.19 0.06
C ILE A 81 -5.26 9.81 1.54
N GLU A 82 -5.50 8.54 1.84
CA GLU A 82 -5.29 7.98 3.17
C GLU A 82 -3.79 7.74 3.39
N ILE A 83 -3.24 8.27 4.49
CA ILE A 83 -1.85 8.01 4.89
C ILE A 83 -1.87 7.05 6.08
N ARG A 84 -1.27 5.88 5.90
CA ARG A 84 -1.17 4.85 6.94
C ARG A 84 0.21 4.23 6.96
N GLN A 85 0.78 4.11 8.15
CA GLN A 85 2.07 3.46 8.36
C GLN A 85 1.96 1.96 8.11
N ILE A 86 2.94 1.39 7.41
CA ILE A 86 3.11 -0.05 7.28
C ILE A 86 3.79 -0.56 8.55
N PHE A 87 3.29 -1.67 9.11
CA PHE A 87 3.91 -2.30 10.26
C PHE A 87 5.39 -2.62 10.03
N SER A 88 6.18 -2.38 11.06
CA SER A 88 7.58 -2.72 11.19
C SER A 88 7.76 -3.79 12.28
N ALA A 89 8.93 -4.42 12.30
CA ALA A 89 9.31 -5.35 13.36
C ALA A 89 9.22 -4.72 14.77
N GLU A 90 9.43 -3.41 14.87
CA GLU A 90 9.44 -2.65 16.11
C GLU A 90 8.04 -2.54 16.72
N ASP A 91 7.00 -2.49 15.90
CA ASP A 91 5.61 -2.35 16.34
C ASP A 91 5.09 -3.57 17.12
N PHE A 92 5.72 -4.72 16.94
CA PHE A 92 5.36 -5.98 17.60
C PHE A 92 6.21 -6.26 18.85
N GLY A 93 7.29 -5.50 19.08
CA GLY A 93 8.13 -5.61 20.27
C GLY A 93 8.55 -7.04 20.62
N ALA A 94 8.28 -7.46 21.86
CA ALA A 94 8.64 -8.79 22.38
C ALA A 94 7.78 -9.94 21.80
N GLU A 95 6.59 -9.65 21.28
CA GLU A 95 5.71 -10.64 20.64
C GLU A 95 6.25 -11.08 19.29
N PHE A 96 7.14 -10.30 18.68
CA PHE A 96 7.86 -10.72 17.49
C PHE A 96 9.01 -11.64 17.88
N THR A 97 8.71 -12.93 18.01
CA THR A 97 9.71 -13.92 18.43
C THR A 97 10.87 -14.01 17.43
N PRO A 98 12.07 -14.48 17.83
CA PRO A 98 13.17 -14.73 16.91
C PRO A 98 12.78 -15.62 15.72
N GLU A 99 11.92 -16.61 15.95
CA GLU A 99 11.44 -17.52 14.91
C GLU A 99 10.54 -16.80 13.89
N ALA A 100 9.63 -15.94 14.38
CA ALA A 100 8.75 -15.13 13.55
C ALA A 100 9.55 -14.14 12.69
N ARG A 101 10.56 -13.48 13.28
CA ARG A 101 11.54 -12.62 12.57
C ARG A 101 12.22 -13.34 11.43
N ALA A 102 12.84 -14.48 11.75
CA ALA A 102 13.56 -15.27 10.77
C ALA A 102 12.64 -15.79 9.66
N GLN A 103 11.37 -16.07 9.97
CA GLN A 103 10.37 -16.44 8.96
C GLN A 103 10.01 -15.27 8.05
N GLU A 104 9.74 -14.07 8.59
CA GLU A 104 9.43 -12.90 7.79
C GLU A 104 10.59 -12.53 6.87
N GLU A 105 11.82 -12.49 7.38
CA GLU A 105 13.02 -12.19 6.60
C GLU A 105 13.19 -13.16 5.43
N ARG A 106 13.04 -14.48 5.67
CA ARG A 106 13.10 -15.49 4.60
C ARG A 106 12.03 -15.25 3.53
N VAL A 107 10.79 -14.95 3.93
CA VAL A 107 9.69 -14.68 2.99
C VAL A 107 9.99 -13.42 2.17
N ARG A 108 10.46 -12.34 2.82
CA ARG A 108 10.79 -11.07 2.19
C ARG A 108 11.95 -11.21 1.20
N GLU A 109 13.01 -11.92 1.57
CA GLU A 109 14.15 -12.20 0.68
C GLU A 109 13.74 -13.04 -0.53
N GLN A 110 12.92 -14.07 -0.31
CA GLN A 110 12.44 -14.91 -1.41
C GLN A 110 11.54 -14.12 -2.38
N ALA A 111 10.68 -13.24 -1.86
CA ALA A 111 9.86 -12.36 -2.69
C ALA A 111 10.73 -11.43 -3.57
N LYS A 112 11.77 -10.81 -2.99
CA LYS A 112 12.72 -9.96 -3.73
C LYS A 112 13.52 -10.69 -4.82
N LYS A 113 13.76 -11.99 -4.65
CA LYS A 113 14.45 -12.81 -5.68
C LYS A 113 13.53 -13.17 -6.86
N ASN A 114 12.21 -13.11 -6.66
CA ASN A 114 11.22 -13.50 -7.66
C ASN A 114 10.68 -12.30 -8.48
N SER A 115 11.01 -11.08 -8.07
CA SER A 115 10.71 -9.81 -8.76
C SER A 115 11.87 -9.39 -9.66
#